data_AF-A0AAD6UTN0-F1
#
_entry.id   AF-A0AAD6UTN0-F1
#
_cell.length_a   1.000
_cell.length_b   1.000
_cell.length_c   1.000
_cell.angle_alpha   90.00
_cell.angle_beta   90.00
_cell.angle_gamma   90.00
#
_symmetry.space_group_name_H-M   'P 1'
#
loop_
_entity.id
_entity.type
_entity.pdbx_description
1 polymer ?
#
loop_
_entity_poly.entity_id
_entity_poly.type
_entity_poly.pdbx_seq_one_letter_code
_entity_poly.pdbx_strand_id
1 'polypeptide(L)'
;VIADPDIIMGPNLSYATASMDGKPWERPEAMYAAHALLPTLPRNEVQVVLVEFLKGAQKRWRRFGSDILETQLTDAQKCKAMMPATNDANEGWLGAQARVALRRAPNARLEFINAKSQYKHNDTAEFIAAKLN
;
A
#
# COMPACT_ATOMS: atom_id res chain seq x y z
N VAL A 1 0.74 13.79 -16.50
CA VAL A 1 0.83 14.81 -15.43
C VAL A 1 2.20 15.48 -15.33
N ILE A 2 3.30 14.78 -15.04
CA ILE A 2 4.62 15.47 -14.97
C ILE A 2 5.01 16.14 -16.30
N ALA A 3 4.82 15.44 -17.42
CA ALA A 3 5.10 15.96 -18.76
C ALA A 3 4.01 16.91 -19.28
N ASP A 4 2.81 16.80 -18.73
CA ASP A 4 1.64 17.59 -19.10
C ASP A 4 0.74 17.75 -17.86
N PRO A 5 0.91 18.83 -17.09
CA PRO A 5 0.13 19.10 -15.88
C PRO A 5 -1.32 19.44 -16.18
N ASP A 6 -1.63 19.86 -17.41
CA ASP A 6 -2.99 20.29 -17.79
C ASP A 6 -3.97 19.12 -17.86
N ILE A 7 -3.48 17.88 -17.85
CA ILE A 7 -4.30 16.67 -17.62
C ILE A 7 -5.13 16.80 -16.33
N ILE A 8 -4.59 17.43 -15.27
CA ILE A 8 -5.29 17.59 -13.99
C ILE A 8 -5.50 19.04 -13.55
N MET A 9 -5.08 20.01 -14.34
CA MET A 9 -5.24 21.44 -14.05
C MET A 9 -6.02 22.18 -15.15
N GLY A 10 -6.18 21.55 -16.32
CA GLY A 10 -6.80 22.14 -17.47
C GLY A 10 -8.31 22.30 -17.33
N PRO A 11 -8.93 23.14 -18.18
CA PRO A 11 -10.37 23.36 -18.18
C PRO A 11 -11.18 22.11 -18.56
N ASN A 12 -10.56 21.14 -19.22
CA ASN A 12 -11.17 19.90 -19.67
C ASN A 12 -10.95 18.74 -18.69
N LEU A 13 -10.80 19.02 -17.39
CA LEU A 13 -10.62 17.97 -16.38
C LEU A 13 -11.79 16.98 -16.44
N SER A 14 -11.44 15.72 -16.62
CA SER A 14 -12.36 14.60 -16.49
C SER A 14 -11.69 13.47 -15.75
N TYR A 15 -12.42 12.83 -14.84
CA TYR A 15 -11.91 11.62 -14.19
C TYR A 15 -11.55 10.54 -15.22
N ALA A 16 -12.24 10.50 -16.36
CA ALA A 16 -12.00 9.50 -17.40
C ALA A 16 -10.60 9.61 -18.03
N THR A 17 -10.03 10.82 -18.09
CA THR A 17 -8.70 11.06 -18.68
C THR A 17 -7.60 11.24 -17.63
N ALA A 18 -7.98 11.63 -16.42
CA ALA A 18 -7.05 12.02 -15.37
C ALA A 18 -6.86 10.96 -14.27
N SER A 19 -7.80 10.01 -14.10
CA SER A 19 -7.65 8.86 -13.20
C SER A 19 -6.89 7.73 -13.89
N MET A 20 -6.18 6.91 -13.11
CA MET A 20 -5.43 5.78 -13.66
C MET A 20 -6.33 4.63 -14.14
N ASP A 21 -7.52 4.49 -13.57
CA ASP A 21 -8.46 3.39 -13.87
C ASP A 21 -9.70 3.85 -14.65
N GLY A 22 -9.77 5.14 -15.00
CA GLY A 22 -10.90 5.74 -15.71
C GLY A 22 -12.16 5.87 -14.84
N LYS A 23 -12.09 5.64 -13.53
CA LYS A 23 -13.24 5.69 -12.63
C LYS A 23 -13.39 7.06 -11.97
N PRO A 24 -14.58 7.39 -11.45
CA PRO A 24 -14.78 8.60 -10.65
C PRO A 24 -13.77 8.69 -9.51
N TRP A 25 -13.39 9.93 -9.17
CA TRP A 25 -12.50 10.21 -8.05
C TRP A 25 -13.04 9.60 -6.75
N GLU A 26 -12.17 9.04 -5.92
CA GLU A 26 -12.54 8.57 -4.58
C GLU A 26 -13.09 9.69 -3.71
N ARG A 27 -12.58 10.92 -3.92
CA ARG A 27 -13.02 12.15 -3.25
C ARG A 27 -13.32 13.26 -4.25
N PRO A 28 -14.47 13.21 -4.95
CA PRO A 28 -14.84 14.20 -5.96
C PRO A 28 -14.89 15.62 -5.39
N GLU A 29 -15.38 15.79 -4.16
CA GLU A 29 -15.50 17.08 -3.50
C GLU A 29 -14.16 17.80 -3.33
N ALA A 30 -13.09 17.05 -3.03
CA ALA A 30 -11.74 17.61 -2.91
C ALA A 30 -11.19 18.04 -4.27
N MET A 31 -11.40 17.21 -5.30
CA MET A 31 -10.96 17.52 -6.67
C MET A 31 -11.65 18.76 -7.22
N TYR A 32 -12.97 18.87 -7.05
CA TYR A 32 -13.72 20.03 -7.54
C TYR A 32 -13.43 21.30 -6.75
N ALA A 33 -13.23 21.21 -5.43
CA ALA A 33 -12.83 22.36 -4.62
C ALA A 33 -11.45 22.89 -5.05
N ALA A 34 -10.49 22.00 -5.29
CA ALA A 34 -9.18 22.37 -5.81
C ALA A 34 -9.30 23.05 -7.19
N HIS A 35 -10.10 22.49 -8.09
CA HIS A 35 -10.34 23.08 -9.41
C HIS A 35 -11.03 24.44 -9.35
N ALA A 36 -11.96 24.65 -8.43
CA ALA A 36 -12.61 25.95 -8.23
C ALA A 36 -11.62 27.02 -7.73
N LEU A 37 -10.58 26.61 -6.99
CA LEU A 37 -9.53 27.50 -6.49
C LEU A 37 -8.43 27.79 -7.51
N LEU A 38 -8.15 26.88 -8.45
CA LEU A 38 -7.09 27.02 -9.45
C LEU A 38 -7.08 28.39 -10.17
N PRO A 39 -8.23 28.94 -10.62
CA PRO A 39 -8.26 30.25 -11.28
C PRO A 39 -7.86 31.43 -10.40
N THR A 40 -7.96 31.28 -9.07
CA THR A 40 -7.59 32.34 -8.11
C THR A 40 -6.11 32.31 -7.72
N LEU A 41 -5.39 31.27 -8.13
CA LEU A 41 -4.00 31.05 -7.76
C LEU A 41 -3.06 31.41 -8.92
N PRO A 42 -1.80 31.79 -8.61
CA PRO A 42 -0.77 31.96 -9.62
C PRO A 42 -0.51 30.63 -10.36
N ARG A 43 -0.98 30.53 -11.61
CA ARG A 43 -1.04 29.26 -12.35
C ARG A 43 0.33 28.60 -12.50
N ASN A 44 1.36 29.40 -12.80
CA ASN A 44 2.71 28.89 -13.07
C ASN A 44 3.32 28.28 -11.81
N GLU A 45 3.10 28.91 -10.66
CA GLU A 45 3.62 28.50 -9.36
C GLU A 45 2.94 27.20 -8.90
N VAL A 46 1.62 27.10 -9.05
CA VAL A 46 0.89 25.87 -8.75
C VAL A 46 1.38 24.72 -9.64
N GLN A 47 1.59 25.00 -10.93
CA GLN A 47 2.11 24.01 -11.87
C GLN A 47 3.51 23.53 -11.47
N VAL A 48 4.41 24.45 -11.11
CA VAL A 48 5.77 24.10 -10.65
C VAL A 48 5.71 23.25 -9.38
N VAL A 49 4.93 23.66 -8.38
CA VAL A 49 4.78 22.91 -7.12
C VAL A 49 4.22 21.52 -7.36
N LEU A 50 3.18 21.40 -8.19
CA LEU A 50 2.59 20.11 -8.55
C LEU A 50 3.60 19.19 -9.23
N VAL A 51 4.34 19.70 -10.21
CA VAL A 51 5.33 18.93 -10.96
C VAL A 51 6.45 18.44 -10.05
N GLU A 52 7.00 19.31 -9.20
CA GLU A 52 8.07 18.94 -8.27
C GLU A 52 7.60 17.93 -7.22
N PHE A 53 6.38 18.10 -6.70
CA PHE A 53 5.74 17.11 -5.83
C PHE A 53 5.65 15.73 -6.52
N LEU A 54 5.15 15.69 -7.75
CA LEU A 54 4.97 14.44 -8.50
C LEU A 54 6.29 13.79 -8.91
N LYS A 55 7.34 14.56 -9.23
CA LYS A 55 8.70 14.02 -9.43
C LYS A 55 9.22 13.34 -8.17
N GLY A 56 9.03 13.98 -7.01
CA GLY A 56 9.36 13.41 -5.71
C GLY A 56 8.57 12.12 -5.42
N ALA A 57 7.26 12.14 -5.68
CA ALA A 57 6.39 10.98 -5.53
C ALA A 57 6.78 9.82 -6.46
N GLN A 58 7.06 10.09 -7.74
CA GLN A 58 7.48 9.08 -8.71
C GLN A 58 8.72 8.31 -8.25
N LYS A 59 9.73 9.00 -7.69
CA LYS A 59 10.93 8.36 -7.16
C LYS A 59 10.58 7.37 -6.04
N ARG A 60 9.64 7.73 -5.16
CA ARG A 60 9.18 6.87 -4.06
C ARG A 60 8.34 5.71 -4.57
N TRP A 61 7.43 5.95 -5.52
CA TRP A 61 6.60 4.90 -6.11
C TRP A 61 7.42 3.85 -6.84
N ARG A 62 8.50 4.23 -7.54
CA ARG A 62 9.42 3.26 -8.14
C ARG A 62 10.06 2.34 -7.08
N ARG A 63 10.46 2.89 -5.94
CA ARG A 63 10.98 2.11 -4.81
C ARG A 63 9.91 1.22 -4.18
N PHE A 64 8.68 1.74 -4.04
CA PHE A 64 7.56 0.96 -3.52
C PHE A 64 7.22 -0.23 -4.46
N GLY A 65 7.23 -0.01 -5.77
CA GLY A 65 6.95 -1.04 -6.76
C GLY A 65 8.08 -2.07 -6.93
N SER A 66 9.35 -1.68 -6.74
CA SER A 66 10.47 -2.63 -6.81
C SER A 66 10.39 -3.70 -5.74
N ASP A 67 9.88 -3.35 -4.55
CA ASP A 67 9.74 -4.28 -3.43
C ASP A 67 8.60 -5.31 -3.65
N ILE A 68 7.68 -5.03 -4.59
CA ILE A 68 6.56 -5.92 -4.95
C ILE A 68 6.96 -6.95 -6.03
N LEU A 69 7.97 -6.66 -6.85
CA LEU A 69 8.39 -7.51 -7.97
C LEU A 69 9.24 -8.72 -7.56
N GLU A 70 9.74 -8.75 -6.32
CA GLU A 70 10.55 -9.86 -5.79
C GLU A 70 9.79 -10.80 -4.86
N THR A 71 8.56 -11.24 -5.21
CA THR A 71 7.98 -12.39 -4.51
C THR A 71 8.58 -13.68 -5.08
N GLN A 72 9.81 -14.02 -4.69
CA GLN A 72 10.48 -15.30 -5.04
C GLN A 72 9.94 -16.51 -4.24
N LEU A 73 8.83 -16.35 -3.52
CA LEU A 73 8.23 -17.42 -2.74
C LEU A 73 7.43 -18.35 -3.65
N THR A 74 7.76 -19.64 -3.60
CA THR A 74 6.91 -20.72 -4.16
C THR A 74 5.54 -20.73 -3.49
N ASP A 75 4.53 -21.29 -4.14
CA ASP A 75 3.17 -21.37 -3.57
C ASP A 75 3.14 -22.12 -2.22
N ALA A 76 4.00 -23.14 -2.06
CA ALA A 76 4.18 -23.84 -0.81
C ALA A 76 4.75 -22.93 0.30
N GLN A 77 5.67 -22.02 -0.03
CA GLN A 77 6.19 -21.04 0.92
C GLN A 77 5.17 -19.96 1.24
N LYS A 78 4.37 -19.52 0.25
CA LYS A 78 3.27 -18.56 0.48
C LYS A 78 2.22 -19.13 1.44
N CYS A 79 1.86 -20.41 1.32
CA CYS A 79 0.91 -21.06 2.23
C CYS A 79 1.43 -21.15 3.68
N LYS A 80 2.75 -21.29 3.86
CA LYS A 80 3.39 -21.38 5.18
C LYS A 80 3.78 -20.02 5.76
N ALA A 81 3.80 -18.97 4.95
CA ALA A 81 4.05 -17.62 5.40
C ALA A 81 2.76 -17.07 6.02
N MET A 82 2.86 -16.54 7.24
CA MET A 82 1.76 -15.74 7.76
C MET A 82 1.84 -14.35 7.12
N MET A 83 1.00 -14.10 6.13
CA MET A 83 0.87 -12.80 5.47
C MET A 83 -0.58 -12.34 5.57
N PRO A 84 -0.90 -11.38 6.45
CA PRO A 84 -2.16 -10.65 6.39
C PRO A 84 -2.54 -10.18 4.97
N ALA A 85 -3.85 -10.07 4.71
CA ALA A 85 -4.35 -9.73 3.38
C ALA A 85 -4.05 -8.27 2.95
N THR A 86 -3.80 -7.37 3.90
CA THR A 86 -3.55 -5.94 3.64
C THR A 86 -2.11 -5.56 3.97
N ASN A 87 -1.54 -4.62 3.20
CA ASN A 87 -0.15 -4.18 3.37
C ASN A 87 0.11 -3.58 4.75
N ASP A 88 -0.80 -2.77 5.27
CA ASP A 88 -0.69 -2.17 6.61
C ASP A 88 -0.61 -3.25 7.72
N ALA A 89 -1.46 -4.27 7.62
CA ALA A 89 -1.41 -5.41 8.54
C ALA A 89 -0.14 -6.27 8.35
N ASN A 90 0.36 -6.42 7.12
CA ASN A 90 1.63 -7.09 6.84
C ASN A 90 2.82 -6.34 7.46
N GLU A 91 2.87 -5.01 7.34
CA GLU A 91 3.91 -4.17 7.93
C GLU A 91 3.87 -4.22 9.46
N GLY A 92 2.67 -4.11 10.04
CA GLY A 92 2.44 -4.27 11.48
C GLY A 92 2.87 -5.65 11.98
N TRP A 93 2.53 -6.71 11.25
CA TRP A 93 2.93 -8.09 11.55
C TRP A 93 4.45 -8.26 11.45
N LEU A 94 5.09 -7.73 10.41
CA LEU A 94 6.55 -7.80 10.25
C LEU A 94 7.27 -7.09 11.41
N GLY A 95 6.75 -5.93 11.83
CA GLY A 95 7.27 -5.20 12.99
C GLY A 95 7.11 -5.98 14.29
N ALA A 96 5.90 -6.47 14.58
CA ALA A 96 5.57 -7.09 15.85
C ALA A 96 6.05 -8.55 15.96
N GLN A 97 5.87 -9.37 14.93
CA GLN A 97 6.17 -10.79 14.99
C GLN A 97 7.57 -11.09 14.49
N ALA A 98 7.99 -10.61 13.32
CA ALA A 98 9.35 -10.88 12.87
C ALA A 98 10.38 -10.13 13.74
N ARG A 99 10.23 -8.80 13.89
CA ARG A 99 11.26 -7.98 14.56
C ARG A 99 11.28 -8.14 16.09
N VAL A 100 10.13 -8.09 16.77
CA VAL A 100 10.11 -8.21 18.25
C VAL A 100 10.27 -9.67 18.70
N ALA A 101 9.71 -10.67 17.99
CA ALA A 101 9.90 -12.06 18.40
C ALA A 101 11.35 -12.52 18.18
N LEU A 102 12.02 -12.12 17.10
CA LEU A 102 13.45 -12.41 16.92
C LEU A 102 14.33 -11.72 17.97
N ARG A 103 13.94 -10.54 18.48
CA ARG A 103 14.65 -9.93 19.63
C ARG A 103 14.49 -10.73 20.92
N ARG A 104 13.30 -11.28 21.17
CA ARG A 104 12.99 -12.06 22.39
C ARG A 104 13.53 -13.49 22.32
N ALA A 105 13.59 -14.07 21.12
CA ALA A 105 14.03 -15.42 20.86
C ALA A 105 14.88 -15.44 19.57
N PRO A 106 16.15 -14.99 19.63
CA PRO A 106 17.01 -14.85 18.45
C PRO A 106 17.31 -16.18 17.75
N ASN A 107 17.20 -17.29 18.47
CA ASN A 107 17.41 -18.63 17.93
C ASN A 107 16.12 -19.25 17.34
N ALA A 108 14.98 -18.53 17.38
CA ALA A 108 13.73 -19.02 16.82
C ALA A 108 13.79 -18.99 15.29
N ARG A 109 13.39 -20.10 14.65
CA ARG A 109 13.26 -20.17 13.20
C ARG A 109 12.00 -19.45 12.73
N LEU A 110 12.06 -18.82 11.56
CA LEU A 110 10.92 -18.11 10.96
C LEU A 110 9.70 -19.04 10.80
N GLU A 111 9.93 -20.30 10.45
CA GLU A 111 8.89 -21.33 10.33
C GLU A 111 8.10 -21.52 11.64
N PHE A 112 8.81 -21.55 12.77
CA PHE A 112 8.20 -21.67 14.08
C PHE A 112 7.38 -20.43 14.45
N ILE A 113 7.91 -19.23 14.14
CA ILE A 113 7.21 -17.96 14.37
C ILE A 113 5.94 -17.89 13.52
N ASN A 114 6.01 -18.29 12.25
CA ASN A 114 4.87 -18.34 11.35
C ASN A 114 3.82 -19.34 11.84
N ALA A 115 4.21 -20.58 12.16
CA ALA A 115 3.29 -21.61 12.63
C ALA A 115 2.58 -21.19 13.93
N LYS A 116 3.32 -20.64 14.90
CA LYS A 116 2.75 -20.14 16.16
C LYS A 116 1.75 -19.00 15.92
N SER A 117 2.05 -18.12 14.97
CA SER A 117 1.21 -16.96 14.70
C SER A 117 -0.04 -17.36 13.90
N GLN A 118 0.07 -18.28 12.94
CA GLN A 118 -1.08 -18.86 12.22
C GLN A 118 -1.99 -19.65 13.16
N TYR A 119 -1.43 -20.45 14.08
CA TYR A 119 -2.19 -21.19 15.07
C TYR A 119 -3.08 -20.28 15.93
N LYS A 120 -2.57 -19.09 16.29
CA LYS A 120 -3.33 -18.07 17.01
C LYS A 120 -4.32 -17.31 16.13
N HIS A 121 -3.97 -17.04 14.88
CA HIS A 121 -4.82 -16.29 13.96
C HIS A 121 -6.03 -17.09 13.48
N ASN A 122 -5.86 -18.40 13.32
CA ASN A 122 -6.89 -19.32 12.82
C ASN A 122 -7.68 -20.01 13.94
N ASP A 123 -7.54 -19.56 15.20
CA ASP A 123 -8.17 -20.17 16.39
C ASP A 123 -8.04 -21.70 16.43
N THR A 124 -6.89 -22.21 15.99
CA THR A 124 -6.69 -23.64 15.75
C THR A 124 -6.79 -24.44 17.05
N ALA A 125 -6.48 -23.82 18.19
CA ALA A 125 -6.68 -24.41 19.52
C ALA A 125 -8.15 -24.72 19.80
N GLU A 126 -9.04 -23.77 19.50
CA GLU A 126 -10.48 -23.91 19.72
C GLU A 126 -11.06 -24.94 18.76
N PHE A 127 -10.62 -24.94 17.50
CA PHE A 127 -11.01 -25.95 16.53
C PHE A 127 -10.63 -27.36 16.99
N ILE A 128 -9.39 -27.58 17.42
CA ILE A 128 -8.94 -28.89 17.92
C ILE A 128 -9.78 -29.30 19.12
N ALA A 129 -9.99 -28.40 20.09
CA ALA A 129 -10.78 -28.69 21.28
C ALA A 129 -12.25 -29.02 20.96
N ALA A 130 -12.84 -28.44 19.92
CA ALA A 130 -14.24 -28.61 19.57
C ALA A 130 -14.52 -29.76 18.58
N LYS A 131 -13.52 -30.23 17.82
CA LYS A 131 -13.71 -31.16 16.69
C LYS A 131 -12.81 -32.40 16.73
N LEU A 132 -11.71 -32.38 17.49
CA LEU A 132 -10.71 -33.44 17.50
C LEU A 132 -10.44 -34.02 18.89
N ASN A 133 -11.02 -33.41 19.94
CA ASN A 133 -11.17 -33.98 21.28
C ASN A 133 -12.63 -34.40 21.50
#